data_AF-A0A7K0YPV3-F1
#
_entry.id   AF-A0A7K0YPV3-F1
#
_cell.length_a   1.000
_cell.length_b   1.000
_cell.length_c   1.000
_cell.angle_alpha   90.00
_cell.angle_beta   90.00
_cell.angle_gamma   90.00
#
_symmetry.space_group_name_H-M   'P 1'
#
loop_
_entity.id
_entity.type
_entity.pdbx_description
1 polymer ?
#
loop_
_entity_poly.entity_id
_entity_poly.type
_entity_poly.pdbx_seq_one_letter_code
_entity_poly.pdbx_strand_id
1 'polypeptide(L)'
;MTQSAQSPHIALIGLMGTGKSTVGRRLAKRINYGFFDTDEELQLSSARSVRDIFANDGEEIFRDLEAQTLSDAYARVDPLVIAVAGGGVLRQSNRLLISHMTHRIWLTADIDL
;
A
#
# COMPACT_ATOMS: atom_id res chain seq x y z
N MET A 1 -3.26 -21.67 -20.80
CA MET A 1 -2.67 -20.89 -19.69
C MET A 1 -2.89 -19.42 -20.01
N THR A 2 -4.03 -18.88 -19.62
CA THR A 2 -4.30 -17.45 -19.77
C THR A 2 -3.42 -16.72 -18.75
N GLN A 3 -2.38 -16.01 -19.22
CA GLN A 3 -1.76 -14.97 -18.41
C GLN A 3 -2.88 -13.99 -18.07
N SER A 4 -3.32 -13.98 -16.81
CA SER A 4 -4.15 -12.89 -16.32
C SER A 4 -3.36 -11.61 -16.53
N ALA A 5 -3.95 -10.65 -17.24
CA ALA A 5 -3.31 -9.36 -17.46
C ALA A 5 -2.94 -8.79 -16.09
N GLN A 6 -1.63 -8.59 -15.85
CA GLN A 6 -1.18 -7.97 -14.62
C GLN A 6 -1.68 -6.53 -14.57
N SER A 7 -2.14 -6.09 -13.40
CA SER A 7 -2.50 -4.69 -13.20
C SER A 7 -1.26 -3.81 -13.41
N PRO A 8 -1.36 -2.64 -14.06
CA PRO A 8 -0.21 -1.77 -14.31
C PRO A 8 0.37 -1.15 -13.04
N HIS A 9 -0.25 -1.35 -11.87
CA HIS A 9 0.26 -0.79 -10.63
C HIS A 9 1.63 -1.36 -10.22
N ILE A 10 2.34 -0.57 -9.43
CA ILE A 10 3.61 -0.91 -8.79
C ILE A 10 3.42 -0.88 -7.28
N ALA A 11 3.66 -1.98 -6.59
CA ALA A 11 3.64 -2.04 -5.13
C ALA A 11 5.02 -1.71 -4.57
N LEU A 12 5.08 -0.80 -3.59
CA LEU A 12 6.24 -0.62 -2.70
C LEU A 12 5.88 -1.21 -1.33
N ILE A 13 6.62 -2.24 -0.90
CA ILE A 13 6.46 -2.91 0.39
C ILE A 13 7.71 -2.72 1.25
N GLY A 14 7.57 -2.87 2.56
CA GLY A 14 8.67 -2.72 3.53
C GLY A 14 8.19 -2.07 4.82
N LEU A 15 9.01 -2.15 5.88
CA LEU A 15 8.69 -1.59 7.19
C LEU A 15 8.50 -0.07 7.15
N MET A 16 7.86 0.50 8.18
CA MET A 16 7.84 1.96 8.35
C MET A 16 9.28 2.50 8.38
N GLY A 17 9.50 3.72 7.89
CA GLY A 17 10.84 4.32 7.84
C GLY A 17 11.71 3.91 6.64
N THR A 18 11.38 2.85 5.88
CA THR A 18 12.18 2.43 4.71
C THR A 18 12.07 3.35 3.48
N GLY A 19 11.40 4.50 3.60
CA GLY A 19 11.33 5.52 2.54
C GLY A 19 10.29 5.29 1.45
N LYS A 20 9.33 4.36 1.61
CA LYS A 20 8.27 4.05 0.62
C LYS A 20 7.59 5.29 0.05
N SER A 21 7.13 6.22 0.89
CA SER A 21 6.42 7.41 0.42
C SER A 21 7.33 8.36 -0.36
N THR A 22 8.59 8.50 0.06
CA THR A 22 9.59 9.35 -0.62
C THR A 22 10.00 8.77 -1.97
N VAL A 23 10.33 7.47 -2.01
CA VAL A 23 10.69 6.77 -3.25
C VAL A 23 9.50 6.71 -4.20
N GLY A 24 8.32 6.39 -3.68
CA GLY A 24 7.09 6.26 -4.45
C GLY A 24 6.67 7.55 -5.15
N ARG A 25 6.65 8.69 -4.44
CA ARG A 25 6.36 9.99 -5.07
C ARG A 25 7.33 10.33 -6.19
N ARG A 26 8.62 10.08 -5.99
CA ARG A 26 9.66 10.33 -7.01
C ARG A 26 9.53 9.40 -8.20
N LEU A 27 9.25 8.12 -7.95
CA LEU A 27 9.05 7.12 -9.00
C LEU A 27 7.82 7.47 -9.84
N ALA A 28 6.67 7.67 -9.20
CA ALA A 28 5.40 8.00 -9.85
C ALA A 28 5.56 9.20 -10.79
N LYS A 29 6.19 10.28 -10.31
CA LYS A 29 6.47 11.47 -11.12
C LYS A 29 7.36 11.17 -12.35
N ARG A 30 8.37 10.31 -12.20
CA ARG A 30 9.30 9.98 -13.30
C ARG A 30 8.67 9.11 -14.38
N ILE A 31 7.71 8.26 -14.02
CA ILE A 31 7.03 7.34 -14.94
C ILE A 31 5.63 7.79 -15.34
N ASN A 32 5.22 9.00 -14.92
CA ASN A 32 3.89 9.57 -15.16
C ASN A 32 2.73 8.72 -14.61
N TYR A 33 2.89 8.19 -13.41
CA TYR A 33 1.85 7.44 -12.68
C TYR A 33 1.29 8.29 -11.54
N GLY A 34 0.11 7.91 -11.04
CA GLY A 34 -0.36 8.40 -9.75
C GLY A 34 0.46 7.84 -8.59
N PHE A 35 0.49 8.54 -7.46
CA PHE A 35 1.05 8.03 -6.22
C PHE A 35 -0.08 7.85 -5.19
N PHE A 36 -0.07 6.71 -4.50
CA PHE A 36 -1.05 6.37 -3.47
C PHE A 36 -0.34 5.77 -2.26
N ASP A 37 -0.55 6.34 -1.07
CA ASP A 37 -0.03 5.80 0.18
C ASP A 37 -1.20 5.26 1.01
N THR A 38 -1.24 3.95 1.24
CA THR A 38 -2.40 3.32 1.88
C THR A 38 -2.54 3.71 3.35
N ASP A 39 -1.44 4.05 4.03
CA ASP A 39 -1.49 4.48 5.44
C ASP A 39 -2.01 5.92 5.56
N GLU A 40 -1.55 6.79 4.65
CA GLU A 40 -2.02 8.18 4.55
C GLU A 40 -3.51 8.22 4.16
N GLU A 41 -3.92 7.45 3.15
CA GLU A 41 -5.30 7.43 2.67
C GLU A 41 -6.27 6.85 3.70
N LEU A 42 -5.88 5.81 4.44
CA LEU A 42 -6.72 5.24 5.51
C LEU A 42 -6.99 6.28 6.60
N GLN A 43 -5.96 7.02 7.02
CA GLN A 43 -6.12 8.08 8.03
C GLN A 43 -6.98 9.24 7.52
N LEU A 44 -6.79 9.64 6.25
CA LEU A 44 -7.59 10.68 5.61
C LEU A 44 -9.07 10.28 5.49
N SER A 45 -9.35 9.08 4.97
CA SER A 45 -10.71 8.59 4.74
C SER A 45 -11.47 8.28 6.03
N SER A 46 -10.78 7.79 7.07
CA SER A 46 -11.39 7.49 8.36
C SER A 46 -11.52 8.70 9.29
N ALA A 47 -10.81 9.80 9.00
CA ALA A 47 -10.67 10.97 9.89
C ALA A 47 -10.21 10.61 11.31
N ARG A 48 -9.51 9.47 11.47
CA ARG A 48 -9.04 8.93 12.75
C ARG A 48 -7.57 8.53 12.63
N SER A 49 -6.82 8.69 13.71
CA SER A 49 -5.45 8.18 13.73
C SER A 49 -5.45 6.66 13.84
N VAL A 50 -4.37 6.01 13.39
CA VAL A 50 -4.18 4.56 13.58
C VAL A 50 -4.34 4.19 15.06
N ARG A 51 -3.79 5.00 15.98
CA ARG A 51 -3.90 4.77 17.43
C ARG A 51 -5.36 4.78 17.90
N ASP A 52 -6.17 5.71 17.40
CA ASP A 52 -7.59 5.80 17.78
C ASP A 52 -8.37 4.60 17.27
N ILE A 53 -8.10 4.13 16.06
CA ILE A 53 -8.75 2.94 15.51
C ILE A 53 -8.39 1.71 16.34
N PHE A 54 -7.10 1.50 16.65
CA PHE A 54 -6.69 0.38 17.50
C PHE A 54 -7.30 0.45 18.90
N ALA A 55 -7.35 1.63 19.51
CA ALA A 55 -7.85 1.80 20.87
C ALA A 55 -9.37 1.60 20.98
N ASN A 56 -10.14 2.03 19.97
CA ASN A 56 -11.61 1.99 20.02
C ASN A 56 -12.21 0.78 19.30
N ASP A 57 -11.62 0.35 18.19
CA ASP A 57 -12.16 -0.69 17.31
C ASP A 57 -11.35 -1.99 17.33
N GLY A 58 -10.09 -1.93 17.79
CA GLY A 58 -9.17 -3.07 17.84
C GLY A 58 -8.39 -3.30 16.54
N GLU A 59 -7.40 -4.20 16.63
CA GLU A 59 -6.50 -4.49 15.50
C GLU A 59 -7.23 -5.10 14.29
N GLU A 60 -8.17 -6.01 14.52
CA GLU A 60 -8.83 -6.73 13.42
C GLU A 60 -9.56 -5.75 12.48
N ILE A 61 -10.28 -4.77 13.05
CA ILE A 61 -10.96 -3.71 12.29
C ILE A 61 -9.96 -2.82 11.57
N PHE A 62 -8.86 -2.43 12.22
CA PHE A 62 -7.79 -1.70 11.54
C PHE A 62 -7.26 -2.47 10.32
N ARG A 63 -7.06 -3.79 10.45
CA ARG A 63 -6.58 -4.64 9.35
C ARG A 63 -7.61 -4.81 8.25
N ASP A 64 -8.91 -4.77 8.56
CA ASP A 64 -9.96 -4.78 7.54
C ASP A 64 -9.98 -3.45 6.77
N LEU A 65 -9.84 -2.31 7.46
CA LEU A 65 -9.71 -1.00 6.84
C LEU A 65 -8.45 -0.91 5.96
N GLU A 66 -7.30 -1.41 6.45
CA GLU A 66 -6.04 -1.47 5.68
C GLU A 66 -6.20 -2.29 4.39
N ALA A 67 -6.91 -3.42 4.48
CA ALA A 67 -7.21 -4.25 3.31
C ALA A 67 -8.17 -3.57 2.33
N GLN A 68 -9.21 -2.89 2.84
CA GLN A 68 -10.15 -2.14 2.00
C GLN A 68 -9.44 -1.01 1.25
N THR A 69 -8.61 -0.21 1.94
CA THR A 69 -7.87 0.89 1.31
C THR A 69 -6.93 0.41 0.21
N LEU A 70 -6.25 -0.73 0.39
CA LEU A 70 -5.43 -1.32 -0.67
C LEU A 70 -6.29 -1.84 -1.84
N SER A 71 -7.44 -2.44 -1.55
CA SER A 71 -8.39 -2.89 -2.57
C SER A 71 -8.90 -1.72 -3.42
N ASP A 72 -9.23 -0.60 -2.79
CA ASP A 72 -9.69 0.61 -3.46
C ASP A 72 -8.60 1.21 -4.35
N ALA A 73 -7.34 1.17 -3.90
CA ALA A 73 -6.19 1.57 -4.72
C ALA A 73 -6.01 0.65 -5.94
N TYR A 74 -6.10 -0.67 -5.74
CA TYR A 74 -5.96 -1.67 -6.79
C TYR A 74 -7.08 -1.60 -7.83
N ALA A 75 -8.28 -1.17 -7.43
CA ALA A 75 -9.43 -1.05 -8.33
C ALA A 75 -9.37 0.20 -9.24
N ARG A 76 -8.41 1.12 -9.04
CA ARG A 76 -8.28 2.31 -9.88
C ARG A 76 -7.84 1.94 -11.30
N VAL A 77 -8.44 2.61 -12.28
CA VAL A 77 -8.14 2.39 -13.71
C VAL A 77 -6.75 2.92 -14.07
N ASP A 78 -6.41 4.11 -13.56
CA ASP A 78 -5.13 4.75 -13.86
C ASP A 78 -3.96 4.05 -13.15
N PRO A 79 -2.80 3.88 -13.79
CA PRO A 79 -1.63 3.27 -13.17
C PRO A 79 -1.14 4.04 -11.93
N LEU A 80 -0.73 3.30 -10.90
CA LEU A 80 -0.33 3.84 -9.60
C LEU A 80 0.99 3.24 -9.13
N VAL A 81 1.78 4.05 -8.44
CA VAL A 81 2.78 3.56 -7.49
C VAL A 81 2.14 3.59 -6.10
N ILE A 82 1.95 2.41 -5.53
CA ILE A 82 1.23 2.19 -4.27
C ILE A 82 2.26 1.93 -3.16
N ALA A 83 2.42 2.86 -2.24
CA ALA A 83 3.12 2.62 -0.98
C ALA A 83 2.19 1.88 -0.02
N VAL A 84 2.47 0.59 0.17
CA VAL A 84 1.67 -0.28 1.05
C VAL A 84 2.14 -0.07 2.49
N ALA A 85 1.19 0.11 3.42
CA ALA A 85 1.45 0.21 4.84
C ALA A 85 2.30 -0.96 5.34
N GLY A 86 3.09 -0.76 6.40
CA GLY A 86 4.09 -1.76 6.85
C GLY A 86 3.47 -3.12 7.19
N GLY A 87 2.26 -3.13 7.73
CA GLY A 87 1.49 -4.35 8.02
C GLY A 87 0.58 -4.80 6.87
N GLY A 88 0.54 -4.08 5.76
CA GLY A 88 -0.36 -4.38 4.65
C GLY A 88 -0.09 -5.72 3.98
N VAL A 89 1.05 -6.37 4.23
CA VAL A 89 1.36 -7.74 3.77
C VAL A 89 0.84 -8.84 4.68
N LEU A 90 0.26 -8.52 5.86
CA LEU A 90 -0.16 -9.50 6.86
C LEU A 90 -1.43 -10.27 6.44
N ARG A 91 -2.40 -9.61 5.79
CA ARG A 91 -3.59 -10.29 5.26
C ARG A 91 -3.28 -11.02 3.94
N GLN A 92 -3.85 -12.21 3.78
CA GLN A 92 -3.71 -13.00 2.56
C GLN A 92 -4.33 -12.32 1.33
N SER A 93 -5.48 -11.64 1.51
CA SER A 93 -6.15 -10.85 0.47
C SER A 93 -5.21 -9.80 -0.12
N ASN A 94 -4.50 -9.06 0.73
CA ASN A 94 -3.56 -8.03 0.30
C ASN A 94 -2.39 -8.63 -0.49
N ARG A 95 -1.84 -9.75 -0.01
CA ARG A 95 -0.78 -10.47 -0.75
C ARG A 95 -1.25 -10.92 -2.13
N LEU A 96 -2.51 -11.36 -2.26
CA LEU A 96 -3.08 -11.73 -3.55
C LEU A 96 -3.17 -10.52 -4.49
N LEU A 97 -3.72 -9.39 -4.03
CA LEU A 97 -3.77 -8.16 -4.83
C LEU A 97 -2.38 -7.71 -5.28
N ILE A 98 -1.42 -7.67 -4.35
CA ILE A 98 -0.03 -7.30 -4.63
C ILE A 98 0.58 -8.26 -5.67
N SER A 99 0.28 -9.57 -5.60
CA SER A 99 0.80 -10.56 -6.55
C SER A 99 0.36 -10.31 -8.00
N HIS A 100 -0.79 -9.64 -8.20
CA HIS A 100 -1.32 -9.29 -9.51
C HIS A 100 -0.80 -7.95 -10.07
N MET A 101 -0.06 -7.17 -9.27
CA MET A 101 0.58 -5.94 -9.74
C MET A 101 1.82 -6.24 -10.58
N THR A 102 2.11 -5.39 -11.57
CA THR A 102 3.21 -5.56 -12.52
C THR A 102 4.58 -5.61 -11.83
N HIS A 103 4.81 -4.71 -10.87
CA HIS A 103 6.03 -4.69 -10.07
C HIS A 103 5.73 -4.69 -8.58
N ARG A 104 6.57 -5.38 -7.82
CA ARG A 104 6.48 -5.52 -6.36
C ARG A 104 7.89 -5.32 -5.81
N ILE A 105 8.14 -4.17 -5.21
CA ILE A 105 9.48 -3.73 -4.82
C ILE A 105 9.53 -3.69 -3.30
N TRP A 106 10.45 -4.47 -2.73
CA TRP A 106 10.72 -4.43 -1.30
C TRP A 106 11.82 -3.41 -1.01
N LEU A 107 11.46 -2.36 -0.27
CA LEU A 107 12.41 -1.36 0.21
C LEU A 107 12.87 -1.73 1.63
N THR A 108 14.18 -1.79 1.80
CA THR A 108 14.86 -2.03 3.07
C THR A 108 15.69 -0.81 3.44
N ALA A 109 15.92 -0.65 4.74
CA ALA A 109 16.82 0.35 5.32
C ALA A 109 17.45 -0.27 6.57
N ASP A 110 18.68 0.14 6.88
CA ASP A 110 19.33 -0.25 8.13
C ASP A 110 18.65 0.44 9.32
N ILE A 111 18.67 -0.21 10.49
CA ILE A 111 18.03 0.31 11.71
C ILE A 111 18.81 1.49 12.29
N ASP A 112 20.11 1.57 11.99
CA ASP A 112 21.04 2.56 12.54
C ASP A 112 21.12 3.87 11.72
N LEU A 113 20.25 4.04 10.72
CA LEU A 113 20.16 5.22 9.85
C LEU A 113 19.42 6.41 10.49
#